data_AF-A0AAJ2NT73-F1
#
_entry.id   AF-A0AAJ2NT73-F1
#
_cell.length_a   1.000
_cell.length_b   1.000
_cell.length_c   1.000
_cell.angle_alpha   90.00
_cell.angle_beta   90.00
_cell.angle_gamma   90.00
#
_symmetry.space_group_name_H-M   'P 1'
#
loop_
_entity.id
_entity.type
_entity.pdbx_description
1 polymer ?
#
loop_
_entity_poly.entity_id
_entity_poly.type
_entity_poly.pdbx_seq_one_letter_code
_entity_poly.pdbx_strand_id
1 'polypeptide(L)'
;VNLAVALARLGKKVGLIDADIYGFSVPDMMGITKRPVVRGEKIIPVERFGVQVISMGFFVEDNAPIIWRGPMLGKMLNSFF
;
A
#
# COMPACT_ATOMS: atom_id res chain seq x y z
N VAL A 1 6.83 5.95 -7.10
CA VAL A 1 7.89 5.06 -6.53
C VAL A 1 9.25 5.77 -6.39
N ASN A 2 9.94 6.15 -7.47
CA ASN A 2 11.32 6.65 -7.40
C ASN A 2 11.52 7.89 -6.50
N LEU A 3 10.56 8.81 -6.47
CA LEU A 3 10.59 9.97 -5.56
C LEU A 3 10.63 9.55 -4.09
N ALA A 4 9.77 8.60 -3.69
CA ALA A 4 9.72 8.10 -2.32
C ALA A 4 11.06 7.45 -1.90
N VAL A 5 11.64 6.64 -2.79
CA VAL A 5 12.96 6.01 -2.57
C VAL A 5 14.07 7.05 -2.49
N ALA A 6 14.06 8.07 -3.35
CA ALA A 6 15.04 9.15 -3.32
C ALA A 6 14.97 9.93 -1.98
N LEU A 7 13.77 10.24 -1.50
CA LEU A 7 13.57 10.88 -0.20
C LEU A 7 14.05 10.00 0.96
N ALA A 8 13.79 8.69 0.91
CA ALA A 8 14.30 7.75 1.90
C ALA A 8 15.84 7.68 1.91
N ARG A 9 16.48 7.69 0.73
CA ARG A 9 17.95 7.76 0.60
C ARG A 9 18.57 9.04 1.17
N LEU A 10 17.80 10.14 1.23
CA LEU A 10 18.18 11.37 1.92
C LEU A 10 17.94 11.33 3.44
N GLY A 11 17.66 10.14 4.00
CA GLY A 11 17.45 9.93 5.44
C GLY A 11 16.08 10.40 5.95
N LYS A 12 15.12 10.66 5.06
CA LYS A 12 13.76 11.07 5.46
C LYS A 12 12.91 9.85 5.82
N LYS A 13 11.97 10.03 6.75
CA LYS A 13 10.91 9.04 7.01
C LYS A 13 9.85 9.19 5.92
N VAL A 14 9.62 8.13 5.15
CA VAL A 14 8.74 8.17 3.97
C VAL A 14 7.73 7.03 4.01
N GLY A 15 6.46 7.38 3.80
CA GLY A 15 5.38 6.45 3.48
C GLY A 15 4.94 6.61 2.04
N LEU A 16 4.54 5.51 1.40
CA LEU A 16 3.94 5.49 0.07
C LEU A 16 2.62 4.73 0.12
N ILE A 17 1.53 5.42 -0.21
CA ILE A 17 0.18 4.87 -0.31
C ILE A 17 -0.19 4.85 -1.79
N ASP A 18 -0.48 3.66 -2.31
CA ASP A 18 -1.06 3.46 -3.63
C ASP A 18 -2.58 3.30 -3.48
N ALA A 19 -3.29 4.37 -3.81
CA ALA A 19 -4.74 4.46 -3.71
C ALA A 19 -5.44 4.19 -5.06
N ASP A 20 -4.72 3.72 -6.07
CA ASP A 20 -5.34 3.25 -7.31
C ASP A 20 -5.95 1.88 -7.10
N ILE A 21 -7.26 1.77 -7.29
CA ILE A 21 -8.05 0.58 -6.95
C ILE A 21 -8.06 -0.43 -8.08
N TYR A 22 -8.02 0.06 -9.32
CA TYR A 22 -8.14 -0.76 -10.52
C TYR A 22 -6.81 -0.91 -11.24
N GLY A 23 -5.87 0.03 -11.03
CA GLY A 23 -4.57 0.09 -11.69
C GLY A 23 -3.38 0.04 -10.73
N PHE A 24 -3.53 -0.56 -9.53
CA PHE A 24 -2.43 -0.69 -8.60
C PHE A 24 -1.22 -1.35 -9.28
N SER A 25 -0.04 -0.79 -9.05
CA SER A 25 1.21 -1.25 -9.66
C SER A 25 2.41 -1.08 -8.73
N VAL A 26 2.23 -0.38 -7.61
CA VAL A 26 3.32 -0.08 -6.68
C VAL A 26 3.94 -1.34 -6.06
N PRO A 27 3.18 -2.39 -5.66
CA PRO A 27 3.78 -3.65 -5.20
C PRO A 27 4.76 -4.25 -6.21
N ASP A 28 4.36 -4.33 -7.48
CA ASP A 28 5.16 -4.91 -8.56
C ASP A 28 6.39 -4.06 -8.86
N MET A 29 6.21 -2.74 -9.02
CA MET A 29 7.31 -1.80 -9.26
C MET A 29 8.37 -1.85 -8.14
N MET A 30 7.97 -2.19 -6.92
CA MET A 30 8.88 -2.28 -5.77
C MET A 30 9.39 -3.71 -5.52
N GLY A 31 8.90 -4.71 -6.27
CA GLY A 31 9.23 -6.12 -6.10
C GLY A 31 8.78 -6.66 -4.74
N ILE A 32 7.58 -6.27 -4.31
CA ILE A 32 6.99 -6.66 -3.03
C ILE A 32 6.08 -7.87 -3.26
N THR A 33 6.46 -9.02 -2.69
CA THR A 33 5.64 -10.25 -2.69
C THR A 33 4.96 -10.52 -1.34
N LYS A 34 5.42 -9.87 -0.28
CA LYS A 34 4.85 -9.99 1.06
C LYS A 34 3.63 -9.10 1.21
N ARG A 35 2.56 -9.63 1.82
CA ARG A 35 1.37 -8.86 2.19
C ARG A 35 1.56 -8.14 3.53
N PRO A 36 0.88 -7.00 3.76
CA PRO A 36 0.90 -6.30 5.03
C PRO A 36 0.27 -7.17 6.13
N VAL A 37 0.72 -6.95 7.37
CA VAL A 37 0.21 -7.69 8.53
C VAL A 37 -0.81 -6.82 9.26
N VAL A 38 -1.94 -7.41 9.66
CA VAL A 38 -2.92 -6.73 10.51
C VAL A 38 -2.62 -7.04 11.98
N ARG A 39 -2.53 -6.01 12.82
CA ARG A 39 -2.38 -6.13 14.28
C ARG A 39 -3.46 -5.30 14.98
N GLY A 40 -4.45 -5.98 15.54
CA GLY A 40 -5.65 -5.32 16.06
C GLY A 40 -6.38 -4.60 14.93
N GLU A 41 -6.63 -3.30 15.10
CA GLU A 41 -7.28 -2.45 14.10
C GLU A 41 -6.29 -1.73 13.17
N LYS A 42 -4.99 -2.02 13.28
CA LYS A 42 -3.95 -1.34 12.50
C LYS A 42 -3.36 -2.25 11.43
N ILE A 43 -3.20 -1.70 10.23
CA ILE A 43 -2.46 -2.32 9.14
C ILE A 43 -0.99 -1.92 9.28
N ILE A 44 -0.10 -2.90 9.38
CA ILE A 44 1.35 -2.69 9.41
C ILE A 44 1.86 -2.67 7.96
N PRO A 45 2.41 -1.54 7.49
CA PRO A 45 2.91 -1.42 6.12
C PRO A 45 4.05 -2.38 5.80
N VAL A 46 4.21 -2.65 4.52
CA VAL A 46 5.34 -3.41 4.00
C VAL A 46 6.52 -2.46 3.81
N GLU A 47 7.65 -2.73 4.47
CA GLU A 47 8.87 -1.99 4.19
C GLU A 47 9.62 -2.52 2.96
N ARG A 48 10.03 -1.61 2.08
CA ARG A 48 10.94 -1.85 0.94
C ARG A 48 11.77 -0.60 0.63
N PHE A 49 13.08 -0.76 0.42
CA PHE A 49 14.02 0.34 0.14
C PHE A 49 13.96 1.52 1.14
N GLY A 50 13.69 1.23 2.42
CA GLY A 50 13.53 2.27 3.46
C GLY A 50 12.21 3.05 3.39
N VAL A 51 11.25 2.61 2.56
CA VAL A 51 9.91 3.19 2.43
C VAL A 51 8.88 2.24 3.01
N GLN A 52 7.96 2.77 3.83
CA GLN A 52 6.79 2.04 4.29
C GLN A 52 5.70 2.09 3.22
N VAL A 53 5.23 0.93 2.74
CA VAL A 53 4.37 0.83 1.57
C VAL A 53 3.04 0.20 1.93
N ILE A 54 1.98 0.82 1.44
CA ILE A 54 0.60 0.35 1.45
C ILE A 54 0.05 0.49 0.04
N SER A 55 -0.68 -0.52 -0.44
CA SER A 55 -1.34 -0.49 -1.74
C SER A 55 -2.65 -1.24 -1.68
N MET A 56 -3.64 -0.79 -2.46
CA MET A 56 -4.85 -1.55 -2.77
C MET A 56 -4.54 -2.96 -3.27
N GLY A 57 -3.47 -3.11 -4.05
CA GLY A 57 -3.04 -4.40 -4.61
C GLY A 57 -2.74 -5.48 -3.56
N PHE A 58 -2.48 -5.10 -2.31
CA PHE A 58 -2.28 -6.07 -1.23
C PHE A 58 -3.56 -6.76 -0.75
N PHE A 59 -4.71 -6.15 -1.02
CA PHE A 59 -6.02 -6.58 -0.53
C PHE A 59 -6.88 -7.20 -1.64
N VAL A 60 -6.30 -7.34 -2.84
CA VAL A 60 -6.92 -8.01 -3.96
C VAL A 60 -6.44 -9.47 -3.98
N GLU A 61 -7.39 -10.40 -4.10
CA GLU A 61 -7.09 -11.79 -4.46
C GLU A 61 -7.12 -11.91 -5.98
N ASP A 62 -6.15 -12.61 -6.55
CA ASP A 62 -6.05 -12.79 -8.01
C ASP A 62 -7.39 -13.33 -8.55
N ASN A 63 -7.95 -12.62 -9.54
CA ASN A 63 -9.23 -12.93 -10.20
C ASN A 63 -10.51 -12.85 -9.33
N ALA A 64 -10.46 -12.41 -8.07
CA ALA A 64 -11.68 -12.23 -7.28
C ALA A 64 -12.41 -10.93 -7.69
N PRO A 65 -13.70 -10.98 -8.07
CA PRO A 65 -14.46 -9.77 -8.33
C PRO A 65 -14.59 -8.94 -7.05
N ILE A 66 -13.97 -7.77 -7.08
CA ILE A 66 -13.92 -6.82 -5.98
C ILE A 66 -15.18 -5.94 -6.04
N ILE A 67 -16.14 -6.20 -5.15
CA ILE A 67 -17.33 -5.36 -4.97
C ILE A 67 -17.03 -4.30 -3.91
N TRP A 68 -16.25 -3.29 -4.30
CA TRP A 68 -15.86 -2.22 -3.39
C TRP A 68 -16.77 -1.02 -3.63
N ARG A 69 -17.69 -0.78 -2.68
CA ARG A 69 -18.56 0.41 -2.72
C ARG A 69 -17.79 1.62 -2.21
N GLY A 70 -18.10 2.81 -2.74
CA GLY A 70 -17.43 4.08 -2.38
C GLY A 70 -17.20 4.31 -0.88
N PRO A 71 -18.17 4.03 0.02
CA PRO A 71 -17.97 4.17 1.46
C PRO A 71 -16.93 3.22 2.07
N MET A 72 -16.79 2.01 1.54
CA MET A 72 -15.79 1.02 2.01
C MET A 72 -14.38 1.47 1.64
N LEU A 73 -14.24 2.00 0.42
CA LEU A 73 -12.99 2.54 -0.07
C LEU A 73 -12.49 3.73 0.76
N GLY A 74 -13.36 4.69 1.04
CA GLY A 74 -13.01 5.83 1.89
C GLY A 74 -12.63 5.41 3.31
N LYS A 75 -13.30 4.39 3.87
CA LYS A 75 -12.92 3.82 5.18
C LYS A 75 -11.53 3.20 5.16
N MET A 76 -11.16 2.49 4.09
CA MET A 76 -9.83 1.89 3.98
C MET A 76 -8.73 2.95 3.96
N LEU A 77 -8.92 4.07 3.25
CA LEU A 77 -7.95 5.16 3.26
C LEU A 77 -7.75 5.73 4.67
N ASN A 78 -8.83 5.83 5.46
CA ASN A 78 -8.73 6.24 6.86
C ASN A 78 -8.01 5.21 7.74
N SER A 79 -8.03 3.92 7.41
CA SER A 79 -7.28 2.89 8.14
C SER A 79 -5.76 2.99 7.97
N PHE A 80 -5.28 3.84 7.05
CA PHE A 80 -3.86 4.13 6.88
C PHE A 80 -3.36 5.29 7.76
N PHE A 81 -4.27 6.05 8.38
CA PHE A 81 -3.98 7.19 9.25
C PHE A 81 -4.41 6.89 10.69
#